data_AF-A0A968MTU9-F1
#
_entry.id   AF-A0A968MTU9-F1
#
_cell.length_a   1.000
_cell.length_b   1.000
_cell.length_c   1.000
_cell.angle_alpha   90.00
_cell.angle_beta   90.00
_cell.angle_gamma   90.00
#
_symmetry.space_group_name_H-M   'P 1'
#
loop_
_entity.id
_entity.type
_entity.pdbx_description
1 polymer ?
#
loop_
_entity_poly.entity_id
_entity_poly.type
_entity_poly.pdbx_seq_one_letter_code
_entity_poly.pdbx_strand_id
1 'polypeptide(L)'
;TAMVTTQLITFSAKGYLVLRKDNLAISKLVYNTYIFNRDYDGRLYNLVIEYREMEGKYYPQYISFGNYFKIRNRVDTSTFMLKQTLLRQNSQILELTFNRAVDTLTGADTSNFSVRYGKAKIPLDKAVVYKNIVRIQLKIDKETLKKLNEAGDLTLTIGELADMNGNRLAGKYNGCYQHREFFVNKIVPVISEEFPYSDIIPKTMPLYWNPTKPNLDFWNTYNLAWDNKLN
;
A
#
# COMPACT_ATOMS: atom_id res chain seq x y z
N THR A 1 19.16 -27.87 -3.20
CA THR A 1 19.77 -26.53 -3.32
C THR A 1 18.76 -25.59 -3.93
N ALA A 2 18.23 -24.62 -3.17
CA ALA A 2 17.38 -23.56 -3.71
C ALA A 2 18.02 -22.22 -3.34
N MET A 3 18.43 -21.51 -4.39
CA MET A 3 19.16 -20.25 -4.37
C MET A 3 18.36 -19.14 -3.68
N VAL A 4 19.06 -18.15 -3.13
CA VAL A 4 18.49 -16.82 -2.94
C VAL A 4 18.23 -16.27 -4.33
N THR A 5 17.04 -16.50 -4.86
CA THR A 5 16.54 -15.70 -5.97
C THR A 5 16.29 -14.33 -5.37
N THR A 6 17.20 -13.38 -5.58
CA THR A 6 16.86 -11.96 -5.49
C THR A 6 15.62 -11.81 -6.35
N GLN A 7 14.44 -11.63 -5.76
CA GLN A 7 13.24 -11.41 -6.55
C GLN A 7 13.47 -10.10 -7.26
N LEU A 8 13.75 -10.19 -8.56
CA LEU A 8 13.99 -9.05 -9.40
C LEU A 8 12.66 -8.30 -9.50
N ILE A 9 12.44 -7.33 -8.61
CA ILE A 9 11.31 -6.43 -8.75
C ILE A 9 11.69 -5.51 -9.89
N THR A 10 11.03 -5.70 -11.02
CA THR A 10 11.27 -4.88 -12.20
C THR A 10 10.19 -3.83 -12.26
N PHE A 11 10.59 -2.60 -12.51
CA PHE A 11 9.68 -1.50 -12.80
C PHE A 11 9.79 -1.15 -14.28
N SER A 12 8.66 -0.86 -14.90
CA SER A 12 8.63 -0.30 -16.26
C SER A 12 7.71 0.91 -16.27
N ALA A 13 8.14 1.97 -16.95
CA ALA A 13 7.32 3.14 -17.20
C ALA A 13 7.07 3.27 -18.70
N LYS A 14 5.82 3.52 -19.07
CA LYS A 14 5.42 3.80 -20.47
C LYS A 14 4.48 4.98 -20.50
N GLY A 15 4.72 5.89 -21.41
CA GLY A 15 3.92 7.08 -21.55
C GLY A 15 4.11 7.75 -22.90
N TYR A 16 3.31 8.77 -23.15
CA TYR A 16 3.44 9.63 -24.30
C TYR A 16 2.99 11.05 -23.96
N LEU A 17 3.55 12.00 -24.71
CA LEU A 17 3.13 13.39 -24.73
C LEU A 17 2.43 13.65 -26.05
N VAL A 18 1.35 14.41 -26.00
CA VAL A 18 0.76 15.03 -27.19
C VAL A 18 1.19 16.48 -27.18
N LEU A 19 1.91 16.87 -28.22
CA LEU A 19 2.38 18.23 -28.43
C LEU A 19 1.57 18.86 -29.55
N ARG A 20 1.26 20.14 -29.40
CA ARG A 20 0.71 20.95 -30.48
C ARG A 20 1.78 21.25 -31.52
N LYS A 21 1.39 21.23 -32.79
CA LYS A 21 2.32 21.40 -33.92
C LYS A 21 2.84 22.83 -34.06
N ASP A 22 2.01 23.81 -33.72
CA ASP A 22 2.25 25.23 -33.92
C ASP A 22 3.16 25.84 -32.85
N ASN A 23 3.05 25.41 -31.60
CA ASN A 23 3.77 26.01 -30.47
C ASN A 23 4.45 25.00 -29.53
N LEU A 24 4.43 23.70 -29.88
CA LEU A 24 4.98 22.60 -29.07
C LEU A 24 4.42 22.50 -27.64
N ALA A 25 3.28 23.15 -27.36
CA ALA A 25 2.65 23.06 -26.06
C ALA A 25 2.14 21.63 -25.79
N ILE A 26 2.30 21.16 -24.56
CA ILE A 26 1.78 19.86 -24.13
C ILE A 26 0.26 19.99 -24.00
N SER A 27 -0.49 19.28 -24.83
CA SER A 27 -1.95 19.17 -24.70
C SER A 27 -2.37 17.97 -23.86
N LYS A 28 -1.53 16.92 -23.81
CA LYS A 28 -1.82 15.72 -23.02
C LYS A 28 -0.54 15.00 -22.59
N LEU A 29 -0.56 14.51 -21.36
CA LEU A 29 0.43 13.60 -20.79
C LEU A 29 -0.29 12.32 -20.39
N VAL A 30 0.22 11.18 -20.87
CA VAL A 30 -0.19 9.86 -20.38
C VAL A 30 1.03 9.15 -19.83
N TYR A 31 0.92 8.62 -18.61
CA TYR A 31 2.00 7.94 -17.93
C TYR A 31 1.48 6.71 -17.19
N ASN A 32 2.12 5.57 -17.39
CA ASN A 32 1.78 4.30 -16.75
C ASN A 32 3.04 3.71 -16.14
N THR A 33 2.92 3.20 -14.92
CA THR A 33 3.97 2.43 -14.26
C THR A 33 3.49 1.02 -14.00
N TYR A 34 4.36 0.06 -14.29
CA TYR A 34 4.15 -1.36 -14.12
C TYR A 34 5.19 -1.89 -13.14
N ILE A 35 4.76 -2.89 -12.36
CA ILE A 35 5.63 -3.66 -11.48
C ILE A 35 5.51 -5.13 -11.88
N PHE A 36 6.65 -5.80 -11.97
CA PHE A 36 6.74 -7.21 -12.28
C PHE A 36 7.47 -7.89 -11.11
N ASN A 37 6.73 -8.69 -10.35
CA ASN A 37 7.29 -9.58 -9.33
C ASN A 37 6.42 -10.84 -9.21
N ARG A 38 6.82 -11.77 -8.34
CA ARG A 38 6.10 -13.04 -8.13
C ARG A 38 4.66 -12.85 -7.63
N ASP A 39 4.41 -11.79 -6.87
CA ASP A 39 3.15 -11.58 -6.14
C ASP A 39 2.18 -10.63 -6.85
N TYR A 40 2.65 -9.92 -7.88
CA TYR A 40 1.87 -9.03 -8.71
C TYR A 40 2.67 -8.69 -9.98
N ASP A 41 2.06 -8.97 -11.12
CA ASP A 41 2.49 -8.54 -12.44
C ASP A 41 1.37 -7.68 -13.01
N GLY A 42 1.62 -6.36 -13.10
CA GLY A 42 0.61 -5.47 -13.61
C GLY A 42 0.89 -3.99 -13.38
N ARG A 43 -0.14 -3.19 -13.68
CA ARG A 43 -0.06 -1.73 -13.58
C ARG A 43 -0.12 -1.31 -12.11
N LEU A 44 0.89 -0.59 -11.67
CA LEU A 44 0.98 0.00 -10.34
C LEU A 44 0.22 1.32 -10.26
N TYR A 45 0.41 2.19 -11.26
CA TYR A 45 -0.42 3.39 -11.41
C TYR A 45 -0.50 3.87 -12.86
N ASN A 46 -1.56 4.63 -13.16
CA ASN A 46 -1.76 5.38 -14.38
C ASN A 46 -2.12 6.83 -14.07
N LEU A 47 -1.58 7.74 -14.86
CA LEU A 47 -1.83 9.17 -14.80
C LEU A 47 -2.15 9.67 -16.21
N VAL A 48 -3.26 10.38 -16.35
CA VAL A 48 -3.61 11.14 -17.55
C VAL A 48 -3.79 12.58 -17.11
N ILE A 49 -3.08 13.51 -17.76
CA ILE A 49 -3.29 14.94 -17.59
C ILE A 49 -3.59 15.52 -18.96
N GLU A 50 -4.68 16.26 -19.08
CA GLU A 50 -5.02 17.02 -20.28
C GLU A 50 -4.95 18.50 -19.96
N TYR A 51 -4.47 19.28 -20.92
CA TYR A 51 -4.29 20.71 -20.82
C TYR A 51 -5.16 21.43 -21.85
N ARG A 52 -5.69 22.58 -21.46
CA ARG A 52 -6.44 23.48 -22.34
C ARG A 52 -5.71 24.80 -22.47
N GLU A 53 -5.72 25.35 -23.68
CA GLU A 53 -5.27 26.72 -23.92
C GLU A 53 -6.31 27.73 -23.45
N MET A 54 -5.86 28.71 -22.66
CA MET A 54 -6.61 29.92 -22.33
C MET A 54 -5.64 31.10 -22.32
N GLU A 55 -5.98 32.17 -23.05
CA GLU A 55 -5.17 33.40 -23.12
C GLU A 55 -3.68 33.15 -23.46
N GLY A 56 -3.43 32.22 -24.41
CA GLY A 56 -2.08 31.87 -24.86
C GLY A 56 -1.26 31.03 -23.88
N LYS A 57 -1.86 30.55 -22.77
CA LYS A 57 -1.23 29.69 -21.78
C LYS A 57 -1.99 28.37 -21.64
N TYR A 58 -1.27 27.30 -21.32
CA TYR A 58 -1.84 25.96 -21.17
C TYR A 58 -2.00 25.63 -19.68
N TYR A 59 -3.25 25.33 -19.31
CA TYR A 59 -3.62 25.02 -17.94
C TYR A 59 -4.15 23.60 -17.86
N PRO A 60 -3.93 22.87 -16.75
CA PRO A 60 -4.57 21.59 -16.52
C PRO A 60 -6.09 21.74 -16.65
N GLN A 61 -6.70 20.85 -17.43
CA GLN A 61 -8.15 20.78 -17.64
C GLN A 61 -8.73 19.53 -16.96
N TYR A 62 -8.01 18.41 -17.04
CA TYR A 62 -8.47 17.12 -16.54
C TYR A 62 -7.28 16.32 -16.02
N ILE A 63 -7.46 15.66 -14.88
CA ILE A 63 -6.49 14.72 -14.32
C ILE A 63 -7.22 13.42 -13.98
N SER A 64 -6.79 12.31 -14.58
CA SER A 64 -7.19 10.96 -14.20
C SER A 64 -6.02 10.27 -13.52
N PHE A 65 -6.26 9.71 -12.34
CA PHE A 65 -5.27 8.95 -11.61
C PHE A 65 -5.86 7.62 -11.17
N GLY A 66 -5.23 6.52 -11.56
CA GLY A 66 -5.54 5.19 -11.05
C GLY A 66 -4.32 4.57 -10.41
N ASN A 67 -4.50 3.89 -9.29
CA ASN A 67 -3.40 3.18 -8.63
C ASN A 67 -3.86 1.87 -8.00
N TYR A 68 -2.93 0.91 -8.00
CA TYR A 68 -3.03 -0.34 -7.29
C TYR A 68 -2.22 -0.27 -6.00
N PHE A 69 -2.79 -0.77 -4.91
CA PHE A 69 -2.09 -0.89 -3.63
C PHE A 69 -2.63 -2.08 -2.85
N LYS A 70 -1.79 -2.61 -1.95
CA LYS A 70 -2.10 -3.76 -1.13
C LYS A 70 -2.46 -3.27 0.27
N ILE A 71 -3.71 -3.39 0.69
CA ILE A 71 -4.15 -3.07 2.05
C ILE A 71 -4.13 -4.34 2.88
N ARG A 72 -3.55 -4.28 4.07
CA ARG A 72 -3.69 -5.37 5.04
C ARG A 72 -5.14 -5.42 5.51
N ASN A 73 -5.83 -6.55 5.33
CA ASN A 73 -7.20 -6.70 5.80
C ASN A 73 -7.21 -6.67 7.35
N ARG A 74 -7.47 -5.50 7.94
CA ARG A 74 -7.47 -5.31 9.41
C ARG A 74 -8.84 -5.56 10.04
N VAL A 75 -9.91 -5.62 9.24
CA VAL A 75 -11.31 -5.70 9.69
C VAL A 75 -11.79 -7.15 9.75
N ASP A 76 -11.12 -8.04 9.00
CA ASP A 76 -11.46 -9.46 9.00
C ASP A 76 -10.93 -10.17 10.27
N THR A 77 -11.76 -10.17 11.31
CA THR A 77 -11.56 -11.00 12.51
C THR A 77 -11.81 -12.48 12.26
N SER A 78 -12.36 -12.84 11.08
CA SER A 78 -12.60 -14.21 10.64
C SER A 78 -11.29 -14.91 10.18
N THR A 79 -10.29 -14.14 9.75
CA THR A 79 -9.00 -14.67 9.28
C THR A 79 -7.99 -14.88 10.40
N PHE A 80 -7.27 -16.01 10.36
CA PHE A 80 -6.16 -16.29 11.27
C PHE A 80 -4.91 -15.49 10.84
N MET A 81 -4.35 -14.68 11.75
CA MET A 81 -3.30 -13.69 11.45
C MET A 81 -2.25 -13.58 12.55
N LEU A 82 -1.00 -13.33 12.12
CA LEU A 82 0.11 -12.94 13.00
C LEU A 82 -0.04 -11.46 13.40
N LYS A 83 -0.20 -11.19 14.69
CA LYS A 83 -0.32 -9.84 15.26
C LYS A 83 1.04 -9.23 15.59
N GLN A 84 1.93 -10.00 16.20
CA GLN A 84 3.18 -9.50 16.75
C GLN A 84 4.28 -10.56 16.68
N THR A 85 5.51 -10.09 16.50
CA THR A 85 6.73 -10.88 16.62
C THR A 85 7.63 -10.20 17.64
N LEU A 86 8.14 -10.94 18.62
CA LEU A 86 9.02 -10.45 19.68
C LEU A 86 10.21 -11.39 19.87
N LEU A 87 11.43 -10.87 19.77
CA LEU A 87 12.65 -11.63 20.09
C LEU A 87 13.06 -11.40 21.55
N ARG A 88 12.95 -12.44 22.38
CA ARG A 88 13.44 -12.45 23.77
C ARG A 88 14.91 -12.88 23.79
N GLN A 89 15.81 -11.91 23.81
CA GLN A 89 17.26 -12.14 23.70
C GLN A 89 17.81 -13.04 24.82
N ASN A 90 17.45 -12.79 26.07
CA ASN A 90 17.99 -13.55 27.21
C ASN A 90 17.69 -15.05 27.14
N SER A 91 16.61 -15.43 26.46
CA SER A 91 16.19 -16.82 26.29
C SER A 91 16.34 -17.36 24.87
N GLN A 92 16.79 -16.53 23.91
CA GLN A 92 16.87 -16.88 22.48
C GLN A 92 15.52 -17.37 21.93
N ILE A 93 14.42 -16.81 22.43
CA ILE A 93 13.06 -17.19 22.04
C ILE A 93 12.49 -16.15 21.09
N LEU A 94 12.07 -16.59 19.91
CA LEU A 94 11.20 -15.81 19.02
C LEU A 94 9.74 -16.12 19.35
N GLU A 95 9.03 -15.14 19.89
CA GLU A 95 7.63 -15.25 20.27
C GLU A 95 6.74 -14.64 19.18
N LEU A 96 5.80 -15.43 18.69
CA LEU A 96 4.83 -15.07 17.66
C LEU A 96 3.45 -15.04 18.30
N THR A 97 2.79 -13.88 18.29
CA THR A 97 1.44 -13.71 18.84
C THR A 97 0.45 -13.59 17.71
N PHE A 98 -0.58 -14.43 17.74
CA PHE A 98 -1.64 -14.48 16.73
C PHE A 98 -2.95 -13.91 17.27
N ASN A 99 -3.89 -13.61 16.38
CA ASN A 99 -5.21 -13.14 16.75
C ASN A 99 -6.14 -14.25 17.28
N ARG A 100 -5.78 -15.53 17.09
CA ARG A 100 -6.55 -16.72 17.49
C ARG A 100 -5.64 -17.81 18.03
N ALA A 101 -6.23 -18.78 18.72
CA ALA A 101 -5.51 -19.96 19.18
C ALA A 101 -4.94 -20.75 17.99
N VAL A 102 -3.66 -21.07 18.07
CA VAL A 102 -2.94 -21.81 17.03
C VAL A 102 -3.18 -23.29 17.23
N ASP A 103 -3.39 -24.02 16.14
CA ASP A 103 -3.41 -25.48 16.17
C ASP A 103 -2.06 -26.01 16.66
N THR A 104 -2.08 -26.90 17.66
CA THR A 104 -0.86 -27.35 18.33
C THR A 104 0.02 -28.20 17.43
N LEU A 105 -0.56 -28.95 16.49
CA LEU A 105 0.17 -29.81 15.56
C LEU A 105 0.99 -28.95 14.59
N THR A 106 0.33 -28.04 13.88
CA THR A 106 0.98 -27.16 12.89
C THR A 106 1.89 -26.12 13.55
N GLY A 107 1.54 -25.64 14.75
CA GLY A 107 2.33 -24.63 15.47
C GLY A 107 3.54 -25.16 16.24
N ALA A 108 3.57 -26.46 16.60
CA ALA A 108 4.74 -27.09 17.21
C ALA A 108 5.72 -27.65 16.19
N ASP A 109 5.30 -27.83 14.93
CA ASP A 109 6.18 -28.28 13.85
C ASP A 109 7.17 -27.18 13.45
N THR A 110 8.45 -27.39 13.76
CA THR A 110 9.53 -26.44 13.42
C THR A 110 9.76 -26.32 11.91
N SER A 111 9.30 -27.28 11.10
CA SER A 111 9.39 -27.24 9.64
C SER A 111 8.54 -26.12 9.03
N ASN A 112 7.47 -25.71 9.73
CA ASN A 112 6.63 -24.57 9.37
C ASN A 112 7.30 -23.22 9.63
N PHE A 113 8.52 -23.19 10.15
CA PHE A 113 9.21 -21.94 10.45
C PHE A 113 10.60 -21.92 9.83
N SER A 114 10.95 -20.79 9.23
CA SER A 114 12.31 -20.51 8.79
C SER A 114 12.70 -19.13 9.26
N VAL A 115 13.72 -19.08 10.13
CA VAL A 115 14.30 -17.83 10.60
C VAL A 115 15.66 -17.65 9.93
N ARG A 116 15.91 -16.46 9.40
CA ARG A 116 17.18 -16.08 8.78
C ARG A 116 17.69 -14.78 9.37
N TYR A 117 19.00 -14.65 9.43
CA TYR A 117 19.69 -13.39 9.67
C TYR A 117 20.57 -13.09 8.46
N GLY A 118 20.17 -12.07 7.68
CA GLY A 118 20.70 -11.87 6.34
C GLY A 118 20.50 -13.12 5.46
N LYS A 119 21.60 -13.71 4.98
CA LYS A 119 21.56 -14.94 4.15
C LYS A 119 21.65 -16.24 4.96
N ALA A 120 22.03 -16.17 6.24
CA ALA A 120 22.24 -17.34 7.07
C ALA A 120 20.93 -17.85 7.67
N LYS A 121 20.65 -19.15 7.55
CA LYS A 121 19.52 -19.80 8.24
C LYS A 121 19.90 -20.03 9.70
N ILE A 122 19.06 -19.54 10.62
CA ILE A 122 19.19 -19.82 12.04
C ILE A 122 18.51 -21.17 12.31
N PRO A 123 19.24 -22.17 12.83
CA PRO A 123 18.62 -23.44 13.18
C PRO A 123 17.62 -23.25 14.33
N LEU A 124 16.52 -23.99 14.26
CA LEU A 124 15.47 -23.97 15.28
C LEU A 124 15.60 -25.23 16.12
N ASP A 125 15.50 -25.10 17.44
CA ASP A 125 15.52 -26.25 18.34
C ASP A 125 14.13 -26.88 18.48
N LYS A 126 13.18 -26.06 18.89
CA LYS A 126 11.81 -26.45 19.18
C LYS A 126 10.86 -25.29 18.98
N ALA A 127 9.61 -25.61 18.66
CA ALA A 127 8.49 -24.68 18.72
C ALA A 127 7.48 -25.19 19.75
N VAL A 128 6.95 -24.28 20.56
CA VAL A 128 5.95 -24.60 21.60
C VAL A 128 4.77 -23.68 21.43
N VAL A 129 3.57 -24.26 21.40
CA VAL A 129 2.31 -23.52 21.28
C VAL A 129 1.71 -23.32 22.67
N TYR A 130 1.29 -22.09 22.96
CA TYR A 130 0.50 -21.73 24.13
C TYR A 130 -0.64 -20.80 23.71
N LYS A 131 -1.85 -21.36 23.58
CA LYS A 131 -3.03 -20.65 23.07
C LYS A 131 -2.75 -19.99 21.71
N ASN A 132 -2.73 -18.67 21.66
CA ASN A 132 -2.48 -17.85 20.47
C ASN A 132 -1.01 -17.44 20.33
N ILE A 133 -0.09 -18.08 21.06
CA ILE A 133 1.33 -17.76 21.07
C ILE A 133 2.13 -18.98 20.62
N VAL A 134 3.07 -18.77 19.71
CA VAL A 134 4.09 -19.77 19.36
C VAL A 134 5.45 -19.24 19.81
N ARG A 135 6.17 -20.04 20.60
CA ARG A 135 7.54 -19.74 21.04
C ARG A 135 8.51 -20.65 20.32
N ILE A 136 9.40 -20.05 19.54
CA ILE A 136 10.41 -20.75 18.76
C ILE A 136 11.76 -20.53 19.44
N GLN A 137 12.40 -21.62 19.86
CA GLN A 137 13.75 -21.58 20.41
C GLN A 137 14.76 -21.55 19.27
N LEU A 138 15.56 -20.49 19.22
CA LEU A 138 16.63 -20.33 18.23
C LEU A 138 17.91 -20.99 18.74
N LYS A 139 18.60 -21.75 17.89
CA LYS A 139 19.98 -22.21 18.13
C LYS A 139 20.95 -21.19 17.55
N ILE A 140 21.21 -20.15 18.31
CA ILE A 140 22.11 -19.07 17.93
C ILE A 140 23.10 -18.81 19.07
N ASP A 141 24.33 -18.42 18.76
CA ASP A 141 25.28 -18.05 19.79
C ASP A 141 25.00 -16.62 20.33
N LYS A 142 25.56 -16.31 21.50
CA LYS A 142 25.33 -15.02 22.17
C LYS A 142 25.90 -13.83 21.39
N GLU A 143 26.94 -14.04 20.58
CA GLU A 143 27.59 -12.96 19.83
C GLU A 143 26.75 -12.56 18.62
N THR A 144 26.25 -13.55 17.86
CA THR A 144 25.30 -13.32 16.75
C THR A 144 23.99 -12.72 17.26
N LEU A 145 23.52 -13.11 18.46
CA LEU A 145 22.35 -12.51 19.09
C LEU A 145 22.54 -11.03 19.46
N LYS A 146 23.75 -10.62 19.85
CA LYS A 146 24.06 -9.19 20.07
C LYS A 146 24.07 -8.41 18.76
N LYS A 147 24.63 -8.97 17.68
CA LYS A 147 24.65 -8.34 16.34
C LYS A 147 23.25 -8.12 15.77
N LEU A 148 22.32 -9.02 16.06
CA LEU A 148 20.89 -8.87 15.73
C LEU A 148 20.26 -7.60 16.32
N ASN A 149 20.79 -7.06 17.42
CA ASN A 149 20.30 -5.87 18.10
C ASN A 149 20.68 -4.55 17.37
N GLU A 150 21.75 -4.58 16.58
CA GLU A 150 22.39 -3.37 16.04
C GLU A 150 22.07 -3.15 14.55
N ALA A 151 21.82 -4.21 13.78
CA ALA A 151 21.74 -4.15 12.31
C ALA A 151 20.45 -4.70 11.68
N GLY A 152 19.50 -5.21 12.48
CA GLY A 152 18.11 -5.48 12.09
C GLY A 152 17.85 -6.06 10.69
N ASP A 153 18.13 -7.36 10.50
CA ASP A 153 17.77 -8.10 9.26
C ASP A 153 17.29 -9.54 9.59
N LEU A 154 16.43 -9.68 10.61
CA LEU A 154 15.80 -10.96 10.93
C LEU A 154 14.59 -11.19 10.01
N THR A 155 14.67 -12.20 9.15
CA THR A 155 13.55 -12.60 8.30
C THR A 155 12.89 -13.86 8.86
N LEU A 156 11.58 -13.79 9.09
CA LEU A 156 10.74 -14.92 9.46
C LEU A 156 9.86 -15.33 8.28
N THR A 157 9.90 -16.61 7.92
CA THR A 157 8.93 -17.24 7.01
C THR A 157 8.12 -18.26 7.80
N ILE A 158 6.80 -18.21 7.63
CA ILE A 158 5.86 -19.17 8.24
C ILE A 158 5.20 -19.95 7.09
N GLY A 159 5.23 -21.28 7.19
CA GLY A 159 4.64 -22.21 6.23
C GLY A 159 3.17 -22.49 6.53
N GLU A 160 2.79 -23.77 6.55
CA GLU A 160 1.41 -24.23 6.71
C GLU A 160 1.00 -24.20 8.18
N LEU A 161 0.72 -23.00 8.70
CA LEU A 161 0.20 -22.80 10.05
C LEU A 161 -1.32 -22.65 10.03
N ALA A 162 -2.03 -23.28 10.97
CA ALA A 162 -3.48 -23.15 11.11
C ALA A 162 -3.92 -22.73 12.52
N ASP A 163 -5.13 -22.19 12.63
CA ASP A 163 -5.82 -22.05 13.93
C ASP A 163 -6.53 -23.35 14.31
N MET A 164 -7.03 -23.41 15.56
CA MET A 164 -7.77 -24.57 16.09
C MET A 164 -9.02 -24.98 15.28
N ASN A 165 -9.51 -24.10 14.39
CA ASN A 165 -10.66 -24.36 13.52
C ASN A 165 -10.23 -24.75 12.10
N GLY A 166 -8.93 -24.97 11.86
CA GLY A 166 -8.38 -25.32 10.55
C GLY A 166 -8.21 -24.15 9.59
N ASN A 167 -8.42 -22.89 10.03
CA ASN A 167 -8.17 -21.73 9.18
C ASN A 167 -6.67 -21.52 9.05
N ARG A 168 -6.15 -21.58 7.83
CA ARG A 168 -4.73 -21.34 7.55
C ARG A 168 -4.37 -19.89 7.81
N LEU A 169 -3.11 -19.66 8.20
CA LEU A 169 -2.55 -18.34 8.42
C LEU A 169 -2.70 -17.53 7.13
N ALA A 170 -3.59 -16.55 7.17
CA ALA A 170 -3.89 -15.72 6.03
C ALA A 170 -2.71 -14.77 5.81
N GLY A 171 -1.87 -15.10 4.83
CA GLY A 171 -0.93 -14.13 4.28
C GLY A 171 -1.61 -13.32 3.19
N LYS A 172 -2.55 -12.42 3.48
CA LYS A 172 -3.25 -11.71 2.40
C LYS A 172 -3.51 -10.25 2.69
N TYR A 173 -2.68 -9.42 2.05
CA TYR A 173 -3.09 -8.10 1.65
C TYR A 173 -4.19 -8.23 0.58
N ASN A 174 -5.24 -7.43 0.69
CA ASN A 174 -6.21 -7.27 -0.38
C ASN A 174 -5.62 -6.29 -1.39
N GLY A 175 -5.57 -6.70 -2.65
CA GLY A 175 -5.30 -5.78 -3.75
C GLY A 175 -6.48 -4.83 -3.91
N CYS A 176 -6.22 -3.54 -3.85
CA CYS A 176 -7.21 -2.50 -4.03
C CYS A 176 -6.81 -1.65 -5.24
N TYR A 177 -7.80 -1.33 -6.05
CA TYR A 177 -7.70 -0.35 -7.12
C TYR A 177 -8.44 0.90 -6.68
N GLN A 178 -7.78 2.04 -6.80
CA GLN A 178 -8.43 3.33 -6.62
C GLN A 178 -8.34 4.09 -7.93
N HIS A 179 -9.46 4.70 -8.31
CA HIS A 179 -9.56 5.62 -9.42
C HIS A 179 -10.02 6.97 -8.91
N ARG A 180 -9.38 8.04 -9.35
CA ARG A 180 -9.70 9.44 -9.02
C ARG A 180 -9.68 10.27 -10.28
N GLU A 181 -10.68 11.09 -10.46
CA GLU A 181 -10.76 12.06 -11.55
C GLU A 181 -10.92 13.45 -10.98
N PHE A 182 -10.22 14.41 -11.58
CA PHE A 182 -10.31 15.83 -11.26
C PHE A 182 -10.63 16.58 -12.54
N PHE A 183 -11.70 17.37 -12.47
CA PHE A 183 -12.16 18.23 -13.55
C PHE A 183 -11.92 19.68 -13.14
N VAL A 184 -11.28 20.47 -14.01
CA VAL A 184 -11.07 21.88 -13.75
C VAL A 184 -12.27 22.66 -14.26
N ASN A 185 -13.04 23.22 -13.32
CA ASN A 185 -14.26 23.98 -13.62
C ASN A 185 -13.97 25.44 -13.97
N LYS A 186 -12.97 26.05 -13.33
CA LYS A 186 -12.58 27.44 -13.55
C LYS A 186 -11.06 27.61 -13.41
N ILE A 187 -10.47 28.30 -14.36
CA ILE A 187 -9.08 28.78 -14.26
C ILE A 187 -9.15 30.24 -13.86
N VAL A 188 -8.52 30.58 -12.73
CA VAL A 188 -8.38 31.96 -12.26
C VAL A 188 -6.88 32.29 -12.39
N PRO A 189 -6.46 33.04 -13.43
CA PRO A 189 -5.05 33.34 -13.68
C PRO A 189 -4.48 34.43 -12.76
N VAL A 190 -5.24 34.84 -11.74
CA VAL A 190 -4.82 35.82 -10.73
C VAL A 190 -4.12 35.07 -9.60
N ILE A 191 -3.04 35.62 -9.05
CA ILE A 191 -2.50 35.20 -7.75
C ILE A 191 -3.62 35.47 -6.75
N SER A 192 -4.43 34.46 -6.44
CA SER A 192 -5.48 34.62 -5.45
C SER A 192 -4.82 34.95 -4.13
N GLU A 193 -5.33 35.95 -3.42
CA GLU A 193 -5.19 36.00 -1.96
C GLU A 193 -5.57 34.61 -1.42
N GLU A 194 -4.85 34.12 -0.41
CA GLU A 194 -5.08 32.80 0.17
C GLU A 194 -6.58 32.59 0.39
N PHE A 195 -7.09 31.41 -0.01
CA PHE A 195 -8.49 31.08 0.25
C PHE A 195 -8.78 31.34 1.74
N PRO A 196 -9.89 32.02 2.08
CA PRO A 196 -10.26 32.22 3.46
C PRO A 196 -10.24 30.88 4.18
N TYR A 197 -9.67 30.82 5.39
CA TYR A 197 -9.58 29.56 6.13
C TYR A 197 -10.97 28.92 6.38
N SER A 198 -12.04 29.73 6.34
CA SER A 198 -13.44 29.29 6.38
C SER A 198 -13.87 28.44 5.20
N ASP A 199 -13.20 28.57 4.05
CA ASP A 199 -13.58 27.96 2.78
C ASP A 199 -12.73 26.72 2.46
N ILE A 200 -11.81 26.36 3.37
CA ILE A 200 -10.89 25.23 3.24
C ILE A 200 -11.28 24.15 4.27
N ILE A 201 -11.42 22.91 3.81
CA ILE A 201 -11.48 21.76 4.72
C ILE A 201 -10.07 21.24 4.93
N PRO A 202 -9.53 21.22 6.17
CA PRO A 202 -8.23 20.65 6.44
C PRO A 202 -8.19 19.17 6.02
N LYS A 203 -7.14 18.73 5.32
CA LYS A 203 -7.00 17.33 4.89
C LYS A 203 -6.96 16.32 6.05
N THR A 204 -6.65 16.78 7.26
CA THR A 204 -6.63 15.98 8.49
C THR A 204 -8.01 15.84 9.12
N MET A 205 -9.00 16.61 8.67
CA MET A 205 -10.36 16.58 9.20
C MET A 205 -11.20 15.52 8.47
N PRO A 206 -11.82 14.57 9.18
CA PRO A 206 -12.76 13.64 8.57
C PRO A 206 -13.95 14.39 7.97
N LEU A 207 -14.35 14.05 6.73
CA LEU A 207 -15.41 14.76 6.00
C LEU A 207 -16.75 14.81 6.74
N TYR A 208 -17.08 13.80 7.54
CA TYR A 208 -18.33 13.75 8.31
C TYR A 208 -18.35 14.68 9.54
N TRP A 209 -17.19 15.24 9.92
CA TRP A 209 -17.12 16.31 10.92
C TRP A 209 -17.24 17.70 10.30
N ASN A 210 -17.23 17.80 8.96
CA ASN A 210 -17.35 19.09 8.32
C ASN A 210 -18.78 19.64 8.49
N PRO A 211 -18.97 20.77 9.20
CA PRO A 211 -20.29 21.31 9.49
C PRO A 211 -20.94 21.99 8.27
N THR A 212 -20.20 22.20 7.18
CA THR A 212 -20.73 22.82 5.97
C THR A 212 -21.74 21.88 5.32
N LYS A 213 -23.00 22.31 5.28
CA LYS A 213 -24.04 21.63 4.51
C LYS A 213 -23.61 21.62 3.04
N PRO A 214 -23.79 20.50 2.32
CA PRO A 214 -23.51 20.47 0.89
C PRO A 214 -24.32 21.58 0.21
N ASN A 215 -23.65 22.44 -0.56
CA ASN A 215 -24.35 23.39 -1.41
C ASN A 215 -25.07 22.58 -2.49
N LEU A 216 -26.39 22.48 -2.40
CA LEU A 216 -27.23 21.71 -3.34
C LEU A 216 -27.15 22.27 -4.77
N ASP A 217 -26.82 23.55 -4.90
CA ASP A 217 -26.62 24.23 -6.18
C ASP A 217 -25.17 24.17 -6.69
N PHE A 218 -24.27 23.45 -6.01
CA PHE A 218 -22.89 23.27 -6.46
C PHE A 218 -22.84 22.74 -7.90
N TRP A 219 -23.65 21.72 -8.20
CA TRP A 219 -23.71 21.17 -9.55
C TRP A 219 -24.35 22.12 -10.57
N ASN A 220 -25.31 22.95 -10.15
CA ASN A 220 -25.95 23.96 -11.01
C ASN A 220 -24.99 25.13 -11.34
N THR A 221 -24.09 25.44 -10.41
CA THR A 221 -23.14 26.56 -10.51
C THR A 221 -21.87 26.19 -11.27
N TYR A 222 -21.41 24.93 -11.14
CA TYR A 222 -20.11 24.50 -11.62
C TYR A 222 -20.15 23.45 -12.74
N ASN A 223 -21.31 22.84 -13.03
CA ASN A 223 -21.48 22.23 -14.34
C ASN A 223 -21.68 23.35 -15.35
N LEU A 224 -20.91 23.31 -16.44
CA LEU A 224 -21.25 24.04 -17.65
C LEU A 224 -22.64 23.60 -18.09
N ALA A 225 -23.68 24.31 -17.66
CA ALA A 225 -24.92 24.33 -18.39
C ALA A 225 -24.53 24.78 -19.80
N TRP A 226 -24.72 23.90 -20.79
CA TRP A 226 -24.70 24.31 -22.18
C TRP A 226 -25.78 25.38 -22.33
N ASP A 227 -25.39 26.64 -22.29
CA ASP A 227 -26.28 27.73 -22.66
C ASP A 227 -26.56 27.55 -24.16
N ASN A 228 -27.75 27.06 -24.48
CA ASN A 228 -28.25 26.87 -25.85
C ASN A 228 -28.51 28.22 -26.55
N LYS A 229 -27.67 29.22 -26.30
CA LYS A 229 -27.68 30.53 -26.93
C LYS A 229 -26.41 30.73 -27.74
N LEU A 230 -26.23 29.87 -28.73
CA LEU A 230 -25.53 30.25 -29.95
C LEU A 230 -26.61 30.56 -30.99
N ASN A 231 -26.92 31.84 -31.12
CA ASN A 231 -27.43 32.42 -32.36
C ASN A 231 -26.26 32.62 -33.31
#